data_AF-E9N4C2-F1
#
_entry.id   AF-E9N4C2-F1
#
_cell.length_a   1.000
_cell.length_b   1.000
_cell.length_c   1.000
_cell.angle_alpha   90.00
_cell.angle_beta   90.00
_cell.angle_gamma   90.00
#
_symmetry.space_group_name_H-M   'P 1'
#
loop_
_entity.id
_entity.type
_entity.pdbx_description
1 polymer ?
#
loop_
_entity_poly.entity_id
_entity_poly.type
_entity_poly.pdbx_seq_one_letter_code
_entity_poly.pdbx_strand_id
1 'polypeptide(L)'
;VKALMDEIYDYFVTATLPAHVRIALACCLNMCGAVHCSDIAILGIHRTVPKVDNARVPNVCEIPSTVASCPTGAIRGDMKNKSVAVNEEKCMY
;
A
#
# COMPACT_ATOMS: atom_id res chain seq x y z
N VAL A 1 -15.04 -5.79 2.50
CA VAL A 1 -16.00 -5.83 1.37
C VAL A 1 -17.43 -6.06 1.81
N LYS A 2 -17.73 -7.02 2.72
CA LYS A 2 -19.09 -7.31 3.19
C LYS A 2 -19.89 -6.09 3.68
N ALA A 3 -19.34 -5.33 4.65
CA ALA A 3 -20.02 -4.15 5.19
C ALA A 3 -20.40 -3.11 4.12
N LEU A 4 -19.58 -2.93 3.08
CA LEU A 4 -19.88 -2.01 1.99
C LEU A 4 -21.07 -2.50 1.16
N MET A 5 -21.09 -3.80 0.82
CA MET A 5 -22.14 -4.40 -0.01
C MET A 5 -23.48 -4.47 0.72
N ASP A 6 -23.47 -4.56 2.04
CA ASP A 6 -24.68 -4.53 2.86
C ASP A 6 -25.36 -3.17 2.83
N GLU A 7 -24.58 -2.08 2.91
CA GLU A 7 -25.10 -0.70 2.86
C GLU A 7 -25.61 -0.29 1.46
N ILE A 8 -25.02 -0.82 0.39
CA ILE A 8 -25.39 -0.45 -0.99
C ILE A 8 -26.30 -1.48 -1.67
N TYR A 9 -26.80 -2.47 -0.92
CA TYR A 9 -27.58 -3.58 -1.48
C TYR A 9 -28.79 -3.09 -2.30
N ASP A 10 -29.50 -2.08 -1.81
CA ASP A 10 -30.67 -1.52 -2.50
C ASP A 10 -30.32 -0.96 -3.89
N TYR A 11 -29.17 -0.28 -4.01
CA TYR A 11 -28.68 0.22 -5.31
C TYR A 11 -28.25 -0.90 -6.25
N PHE A 12 -27.74 -2.00 -5.71
CA PHE A 12 -27.33 -3.16 -6.50
C PHE A 12 -28.51 -3.88 -7.15
N VAL A 13 -29.64 -4.00 -6.45
CA VAL A 13 -30.82 -4.70 -6.96
C VAL A 13 -31.72 -3.81 -7.82
N THR A 14 -31.85 -2.52 -7.47
CA THR A 14 -32.83 -1.62 -8.12
C THR A 14 -32.30 -0.86 -9.33
N ALA A 15 -30.98 -0.82 -9.54
CA ALA A 15 -30.33 -0.12 -10.67
C ALA A 15 -30.82 1.32 -10.89
N THR A 16 -31.00 2.08 -9.80
CA THR A 16 -31.55 3.46 -9.80
C THR A 16 -30.54 4.54 -10.17
N LEU A 17 -29.27 4.17 -10.37
CA LEU A 17 -28.19 5.12 -10.65
C LEU A 17 -28.18 5.54 -12.14
N PRO A 18 -27.77 6.78 -12.45
CA PRO A 18 -27.78 7.30 -13.83
C PRO A 18 -26.77 6.60 -14.76
N ALA A 19 -25.76 5.92 -14.20
CA ALA A 19 -24.77 5.16 -14.93
C ALA A 19 -24.24 4.00 -14.07
N HIS A 20 -23.54 3.06 -14.71
CA HIS A 20 -22.91 1.95 -14.01
C HIS A 20 -21.73 2.43 -13.16
N VAL A 21 -21.81 2.24 -11.84
CA VAL A 21 -20.76 2.63 -10.89
C VAL A 21 -19.91 1.41 -10.50
N ARG A 22 -18.61 1.50 -10.71
CA ARG A 22 -17.62 0.50 -10.30
C ARG A 22 -16.97 0.93 -8.99
N ILE A 23 -17.13 0.11 -7.96
CA ILE A 23 -16.47 0.30 -6.67
C ILE A 23 -15.44 -0.80 -6.48
N ALA A 24 -14.19 -0.42 -6.22
CA ALA A 24 -13.11 -1.36 -5.96
C ALA A 24 -12.36 -1.02 -4.67
N LEU A 25 -11.82 -2.08 -4.05
CA LEU A 25 -11.09 -1.98 -2.80
C LEU A 25 -9.74 -2.67 -2.93
N ALA A 26 -8.69 -2.01 -2.45
CA ALA A 26 -7.38 -2.61 -2.24
C ALA A 26 -6.94 -2.45 -0.79
N CYS A 27 -6.40 -3.53 -0.23
CA CYS A 27 -5.89 -3.55 1.13
C CYS A 27 -4.54 -2.83 1.29
N CYS A 28 -3.81 -2.59 0.19
CA CYS A 28 -2.56 -1.84 0.17
C CYS A 28 -2.32 -1.18 -1.19
N LEU A 29 -1.26 -0.37 -1.28
CA LEU A 29 -0.91 0.41 -2.48
C LEU A 29 -0.41 -0.43 -3.66
N ASN A 30 -0.22 -1.74 -3.51
CA ASN A 30 0.02 -2.62 -4.65
C ASN A 30 -1.22 -2.76 -5.53
N MET A 31 -2.39 -2.30 -5.07
CA MET A 31 -3.60 -2.14 -5.88
C MET A 31 -3.91 -3.38 -6.74
N CYS A 32 -3.94 -4.58 -6.14
CA CYS A 32 -4.17 -5.85 -6.83
C CYS A 32 -5.60 -5.96 -7.41
N GLY A 33 -5.92 -5.17 -8.43
CA GLY A 33 -7.24 -5.01 -9.04
C GLY A 33 -7.41 -3.65 -9.73
N ALA A 34 -8.66 -3.29 -10.04
CA ALA A 34 -9.01 -2.08 -10.79
C ALA A 34 -9.14 -0.82 -9.92
N VAL A 35 -8.49 -0.77 -8.75
CA VAL A 35 -8.68 0.33 -7.77
C VAL A 35 -8.25 1.68 -8.32
N HIS A 36 -7.21 1.71 -9.14
CA HIS A 36 -6.70 2.94 -9.77
C HIS A 36 -7.60 3.49 -10.90
N CYS A 37 -8.57 2.72 -11.39
CA CYS A 37 -9.43 3.08 -12.51
C CYS A 37 -10.93 2.84 -12.24
N SER A 38 -11.31 2.77 -10.95
CA SER A 38 -12.70 2.64 -10.52
C SER A 38 -13.33 4.00 -10.26
N ASP A 39 -14.65 4.10 -10.44
CA ASP A 39 -15.39 5.34 -10.15
C ASP A 39 -15.28 5.73 -8.68
N ILE A 40 -15.30 4.72 -7.79
CA ILE A 40 -15.01 4.88 -6.36
C ILE A 40 -13.96 3.86 -5.94
N ALA A 41 -12.87 4.36 -5.36
CA ALA A 41 -11.73 3.56 -4.92
C ALA A 41 -11.56 3.65 -3.39
N ILE A 42 -11.49 2.49 -2.74
CA ILE A 42 -11.17 2.40 -1.30
C ILE A 42 -9.77 1.79 -1.17
N LEU A 43 -8.85 2.55 -0.59
CA LEU A 43 -7.44 2.15 -0.48
C LEU A 43 -6.97 2.17 0.98
N GLY A 44 -6.45 1.04 1.44
CA GLY A 44 -5.71 0.96 2.69
C GLY A 44 -4.32 1.58 2.56
N ILE A 45 -4.01 2.56 3.40
CA ILE A 45 -2.68 3.19 3.49
C ILE A 45 -2.10 3.06 4.89
N HIS A 46 -0.78 3.01 4.96
CA HIS A 46 -0.04 3.12 6.22
C HIS A 46 0.18 4.61 6.51
N ARG A 47 0.36 4.96 7.79
CA ARG A 47 0.69 6.32 8.26
C ARG A 47 1.83 6.30 9.29
N THR A 48 2.57 5.20 9.31
CA THR A 48 3.73 5.05 10.17
C THR A 48 4.89 4.50 9.37
N VAL A 49 6.08 5.05 9.64
CA VAL A 49 7.34 4.58 9.07
C VAL A 49 7.62 3.13 9.45
N PRO A 50 8.28 2.35 8.57
CA PRO A 50 8.64 0.97 8.86
C PRO A 50 9.68 0.90 9.98
N LYS A 51 9.44 0.03 10.96
CA LYS A 51 10.39 -0.27 12.04
C LYS A 51 11.44 -1.26 11.53
N VAL A 52 12.71 -0.86 11.53
CA VAL A 52 13.80 -1.69 11.01
C VAL A 52 14.27 -2.69 12.07
N ASP A 53 14.35 -3.97 11.68
CA ASP A 53 14.97 -5.04 12.47
C ASP A 53 16.35 -5.40 11.88
N ASN A 54 17.38 -4.72 12.37
CA ASN A 54 18.75 -4.89 11.89
C ASN A 54 19.35 -6.28 12.19
N ALA A 55 18.76 -7.07 13.09
CA ALA A 55 19.24 -8.43 13.36
C ALA A 55 18.85 -9.41 12.24
N ARG A 56 17.71 -9.16 11.56
CA ARG A 56 17.16 -10.05 10.54
C ARG A 56 17.48 -9.61 9.11
N VAL A 57 17.60 -8.31 8.88
CA VAL A 57 17.93 -7.72 7.56
C VAL A 57 19.07 -8.45 6.82
N PRO A 58 20.25 -8.73 7.41
CA PRO A 58 21.34 -9.37 6.67
C PRO A 58 21.07 -10.82 6.25
N ASN A 59 20.10 -11.49 6.89
CA ASN A 59 19.79 -12.90 6.66
C ASN A 59 18.63 -13.10 5.69
N VAL A 60 17.73 -12.11 5.56
CA VAL A 60 16.47 -12.24 4.81
C VAL A 60 16.42 -11.31 3.60
N CYS A 61 17.13 -10.18 3.65
CA CYS A 61 17.01 -9.12 2.65
C CYS A 61 18.31 -8.97 1.85
N GLU A 62 18.18 -8.79 0.54
CA GLU A 62 19.25 -8.23 -0.28
C GLU A 62 19.20 -6.70 -0.17
N ILE A 63 20.24 -6.11 0.43
CA ILE A 63 20.26 -4.67 0.76
C ILE A 63 20.12 -3.79 -0.50
N PRO A 64 20.85 -4.02 -1.62
CA PRO A 64 20.70 -3.20 -2.83
C PRO A 64 19.27 -3.17 -3.39
N SER A 65 18.60 -4.31 -3.49
CA SER A 65 17.23 -4.38 -4.00
C SER A 65 16.23 -3.76 -3.03
N THR A 66 16.46 -3.90 -1.72
CA THR A 66 15.67 -3.24 -0.69
C THR A 66 15.78 -1.72 -0.78
N VAL A 67 16.98 -1.17 -0.97
CA VAL A 67 17.19 0.27 -1.17
C VAL A 67 16.53 0.76 -2.46
N ALA A 68 16.68 0.02 -3.57
CA ALA A 68 16.13 0.37 -4.88
C ALA A 68 14.59 0.34 -4.92
N SER A 69 13.94 -0.43 -4.03
CA SER A 69 12.49 -0.48 -3.93
C SER A 69 11.84 0.82 -3.45
N CYS A 70 12.60 1.74 -2.84
CA CYS A 70 12.06 2.97 -2.28
C CYS A 70 11.87 4.05 -3.37
N PRO A 71 10.62 4.45 -3.69
CA PRO A 71 10.39 5.46 -4.74
C PRO A 71 10.85 6.86 -4.34
N THR A 72 10.90 7.18 -3.04
CA THR A 72 11.35 8.49 -2.53
C THR A 72 12.81 8.51 -2.11
N GLY A 73 13.53 7.38 -2.20
CA GLY A 73 14.92 7.26 -1.75
C GLY A 73 15.11 7.49 -0.25
N ALA A 74 14.10 7.18 0.57
CA ALA A 74 14.15 7.29 2.02
C ALA A 74 15.03 6.21 2.69
N ILE A 75 15.24 5.08 2.02
CA ILE A 75 16.00 3.93 2.54
C ILE A 75 17.48 4.11 2.21
N ARG A 76 18.35 4.02 3.22
CA ARG A 76 19.82 4.04 3.07
C ARG A 76 20.40 2.73 3.59
N GLY A 77 21.18 2.04 2.76
CA GLY A 77 21.90 0.83 3.16
C GLY A 77 23.27 1.16 3.76
N ASP A 78 23.61 0.56 4.89
CA ASP A 78 24.97 0.54 5.44
C ASP A 78 25.61 -0.82 5.18
N MET A 79 26.47 -0.88 4.16
CA MET A 79 27.14 -2.12 3.74
C MET A 79 28.15 -2.64 4.77
N LYS A 80 28.67 -1.79 5.66
CA LYS A 80 29.65 -2.21 6.67
C LYS A 80 28.97 -3.00 7.80
N ASN A 81 27.85 -2.47 8.28
CA ASN A 81 27.07 -3.10 9.35
C ASN A 81 25.98 -4.05 8.82
N LYS A 82 25.86 -4.17 7.49
CA LYS A 82 24.81 -4.94 6.79
C LYS A 82 23.41 -4.60 7.31
N SER A 83 23.17 -3.31 7.54
CA SER A 83 21.94 -2.77 8.11
C SER A 83 21.30 -1.74 7.18
N VAL A 84 20.10 -1.31 7.54
CA VAL A 84 19.34 -0.31 6.76
C VAL A 84 18.85 0.78 7.70
N ALA A 85 18.90 2.02 7.25
CA ALA A 85 18.32 3.17 7.95
C ALA A 85 17.25 3.81 7.07
N VAL A 86 16.17 4.29 7.70
CA VAL A 86 15.05 4.95 7.02
C VAL A 86 15.03 6.42 7.43
N ASN A 87 15.01 7.32 6.45
CA ASN A 87 14.78 8.74 6.71
C ASN A 87 13.27 9.01 6.77
N GLU A 88 12.78 9.35 7.97
CA GLU A 88 11.37 9.57 8.24
C GLU A 88 10.79 10.76 7.46
N GLU A 89 11.55 11.85 7.27
CA GLU A 89 11.09 13.05 6.54
C GLU A 89 10.83 12.77 5.05
N LYS A 90 11.50 11.75 4.50
CA LYS A 90 11.34 11.34 3.10
C LYS A 90 10.38 10.16 2.92
N CYS A 91 10.01 9.48 4.00
CA CYS A 91 9.09 8.38 3.93
C CYS A 91 7.66 8.92 3.82
N MET A 92 6.86 8.34 2.93
CA MET A 92 5.50 8.81 2.66
C MET A 92 4.44 8.18 3.56
N TYR A 93 4.83 7.21 4.39
CA TYR A 93 4.00 6.53 5.39
C TYR A 93 4.76 6.56 6.70
#